data_AF-A0A246FRW4-F1
#
_entry.id   AF-A0A246FRW4-F1
#
_cell.length_a   1.000
_cell.length_b   1.000
_cell.length_c   1.000
_cell.angle_alpha   90.00
_cell.angle_beta   90.00
_cell.angle_gamma   90.00
#
_symmetry.space_group_name_H-M   'P 1'
#
loop_
_entity.id
_entity.type
_entity.pdbx_description
1 polymer ?
#
loop_
_entity_poly.entity_id
_entity_poly.type
_entity_poly.pdbx_seq_one_letter_code
_entity_poly.pdbx_strand_id
1 'polypeptide(L)' 'MLITTSQTKPSETLRADSFWMEIWQSGALSIQEAERRAQGSRRLKEAYSSVPFYAKKAARDAQFWSKFYASRVNS' A
#
# COMPACT_ATOMS: atom_id res chain seq x y z
N MET A 1 30.14 6.58 17.21
CA MET A 1 29.16 5.57 16.76
C MET A 1 28.63 6.03 15.42
N LEU A 2 28.96 5.33 14.32
CA LEU A 2 28.50 5.67 12.98
C LEU A 2 27.01 5.34 12.89
N ILE A 3 26.15 6.35 13.04
CA ILE A 3 24.74 6.22 12.70
C ILE A 3 24.72 6.26 11.17
N THR A 4 24.86 5.10 10.54
CA THR A 4 24.44 4.92 9.15
C THR A 4 22.93 5.06 9.15
N THR A 5 22.44 6.29 9.01
CA THR A 5 21.11 6.56 8.48
C THR A 5 21.13 6.07 7.05
N SER A 6 21.01 4.75 6.89
CA SER A 6 20.57 4.15 5.64
C SER A 6 19.25 4.84 5.34
N GLN A 7 19.26 5.77 4.39
CA GLN A 7 18.03 6.29 3.80
C GLN A 7 17.31 5.05 3.29
N THR A 8 16.35 4.54 4.06
CA THR A 8 15.65 3.32 3.71
C THR A 8 14.86 3.66 2.46
N LYS A 9 15.37 3.20 1.32
CA LYS A 9 14.76 3.50 0.02
C LYS A 9 13.50 2.65 -0.10
N PRO A 10 12.37 3.23 -0.52
CA PRO A 10 11.15 2.46 -0.73
C PRO A 10 11.32 1.49 -1.90
N SER A 11 10.84 0.27 -1.72
CA SER A 11 10.72 -0.72 -2.80
C SER A 11 9.92 -0.17 -3.99
N GLU A 12 10.09 -0.79 -5.15
CA GLU A 12 9.33 -0.43 -6.36
C GLU A 12 7.83 -0.58 -6.15
N THR A 13 7.40 -1.59 -5.38
CA THR A 13 6.00 -1.79 -5.01
C THR A 13 5.43 -0.61 -4.23
N LEU A 14 6.17 -0.12 -3.23
CA LEU A 14 5.76 1.05 -2.45
C LEU A 14 5.82 2.34 -3.28
N ARG A 15 6.81 2.49 -4.16
CA ARG A 15 6.90 3.65 -5.08
C ARG A 15 5.76 3.71 -6.09
N ALA A 16 5.26 2.56 -6.54
CA ALA A 16 4.13 2.47 -7.46
C ALA A 16 2.79 2.77 -6.77
N ASP A 17 2.69 2.63 -5.45
CA ASP A 17 1.47 2.87 -4.69
C ASP A 17 1.50 4.23 -4.00
N SER A 18 0.98 5.24 -4.70
CA SER A 18 0.89 6.63 -4.20
C SER A 18 0.25 6.76 -2.81
N PHE A 19 -0.73 5.91 -2.48
CA PHE A 19 -1.45 5.98 -1.20
C PHE A 19 -0.56 5.56 -0.03
N TRP A 20 0.12 4.40 -0.14
CA TRP A 20 1.02 3.95 0.92
C TRP A 20 2.30 4.80 1.00
N MET A 21 2.74 5.33 -0.13
CA MET A 21 3.87 6.25 -0.20
C MET A 21 3.59 7.54 0.58
N GLU A 22 2.41 8.14 0.41
CA GLU A 22 1.97 9.33 1.16
C GLU A 22 1.86 9.06 2.67
N ILE A 23 1.32 7.91 3.07
CA ILE A 23 1.21 7.53 4.49
C ILE A 23 2.59 7.29 5.13
N TRP A 24 3.54 6.74 4.37
CA TRP A 24 4.92 6.62 4.84
C TRP A 24 5.59 7.99 4.96
N GLN A 25 5.44 8.86 3.96
CA GLN A 25 6.01 10.21 3.98
C GLN A 25 5.45 11.08 5.10
N SER A 26 4.20 10.89 5.49
CA SER A 26 3.61 11.59 6.65
C SER A 26 4.14 11.10 7.99
N GLY A 27 4.94 10.03 8.02
CA GLY A 27 5.48 9.42 9.24
C GLY A 27 4.48 8.56 10.01
N ALA A 28 3.28 8.32 9.46
CA ALA A 28 2.24 7.54 10.12
C ALA A 28 2.57 6.03 10.18
N LEU A 29 3.45 5.54 9.31
CA LEU A 29 3.92 4.15 9.29
C LEU A 29 5.43 4.08 9.10
N SER A 30 6.05 3.02 9.65
CA SER A 30 7.42 2.66 9.28
C SER A 30 7.45 2.20 7.81
N ILE A 31 8.62 2.33 7.16
CA ILE A 31 8.76 1.88 5.77
C ILE A 31 8.44 0.40 5.59
N GLN A 32 8.84 -0.44 6.54
CA GLN A 32 8.56 -1.89 6.52
C GLN A 32 7.05 -2.16 6.54
N GLU A 33 6.31 -1.41 7.36
CA GLU A 33 4.86 -1.54 7.45
C GLU A 33 4.18 -1.01 6.19
N ALA A 34 4.64 0.11 5.64
CA ALA A 34 4.14 0.64 4.37
C ALA A 34 4.36 -0.36 3.22
N GLU A 35 5.52 -1.01 3.14
CA GLU A 35 5.81 -2.05 2.15
C GLU A 35 4.93 -3.28 2.33
N ARG A 36 4.77 -3.75 3.57
CA ARG A 36 3.88 -4.87 3.90
C ARG A 36 2.45 -4.59 3.45
N ARG A 37 1.94 -3.37 3.71
CA ARG A 37 0.59 -2.96 3.32
C ARG A 37 0.44 -2.76 1.81
N ALA A 38 1.45 -2.19 1.14
CA ALA A 38 1.46 -2.08 -0.32
C ALA A 38 1.39 -3.46 -0.97
N GLN A 39 2.20 -4.42 -0.52
CA GLN A 39 2.14 -5.80 -0.99
C GLN A 39 0.78 -6.46 -0.67
N GLY A 40 0.23 -6.20 0.52
CA GLY A 40 -1.09 -6.70 0.92
C GLY A 40 -2.21 -6.20 0.00
N SER A 41 -2.20 -4.92 -0.36
CA SER A 41 -3.18 -4.34 -1.29
C SER A 41 -3.07 -4.93 -2.70
N ARG A 42 -1.86 -5.27 -3.15
CA ARG A 42 -1.64 -5.95 -4.43
C ARG A 42 -2.21 -7.37 -4.44
N ARG A 43 -1.97 -8.15 -3.37
CA ARG A 43 -2.59 -9.48 -3.20
C ARG A 43 -4.11 -9.40 -3.15
N LEU A 44 -4.64 -8.35 -2.52
CA LEU A 44 -6.08 -8.10 -2.47
C LEU A 44 -6.67 -7.84 -3.86
N LYS A 45 -5.98 -7.03 -4.68
CA LYS A 45 -6.34 -6.85 -6.10
C LYS A 45 -6.34 -8.18 -6.85
N GLU A 46 -5.26 -8.95 -6.74
CA GLU A 46 -5.15 -10.24 -7.44
C GLU A 46 -6.30 -11.20 -7.07
N ALA A 47 -6.69 -11.25 -5.78
CA ALA A 47 -7.76 -12.12 -5.30
C ALA A 47 -9.17 -11.67 -5.72
N TYR A 48 -9.45 -10.36 -5.78
CA TYR A 48 -10.81 -9.83 -5.94
C TYR A 48 -11.04 -9.09 -7.26
N SER A 49 -10.02 -8.87 -8.08
CA SER A 49 -10.16 -8.13 -9.36
C SER A 49 -11.03 -8.84 -10.39
N SER A 50 -11.17 -10.17 -10.29
CA SER A 50 -12.07 -10.95 -11.14
C SER A 50 -13.55 -10.77 -10.78
N VAL A 51 -13.86 -10.24 -9.60
CA VAL A 51 -15.24 -10.05 -9.14
C VAL A 51 -15.78 -8.74 -9.70
N PRO A 52 -16.89 -8.75 -10.48
CA PRO A 52 -17.38 -7.56 -11.18
C PRO A 52 -17.66 -6.35 -10.28
N PHE A 53 -18.15 -6.60 -9.07
CA PHE A 53 -18.41 -5.54 -8.07
C PHE A 53 -17.13 -4.78 -7.69
N TYR A 54 -16.05 -5.50 -7.40
CA TYR A 54 -14.77 -4.88 -7.02
C TYR A 54 -14.04 -4.30 -8.23
N ALA A 55 -14.09 -4.97 -9.38
CA ALA A 55 -13.55 -4.45 -10.63
C ALA A 55 -14.14 -3.09 -11.00
N LYS A 56 -15.47 -2.93 -10.89
CA LYS A 56 -16.16 -1.66 -11.17
C LYS A 56 -15.77 -0.55 -10.19
N LYS A 57 -15.52 -0.88 -8.92
CA LYS A 57 -15.03 0.08 -7.93
C LYS A 57 -13.58 0.48 -8.20
N ALA A 58 -12.71 -0.48 -8.48
CA ALA A 58 -11.31 -0.24 -8.83
C ALA A 58 -11.14 0.56 -10.12
N ALA A 59 -12.06 0.44 -11.07
CA ALA A 59 -12.05 1.25 -12.29
C ALA A 59 -12.37 2.73 -12.03
N ARG A 60 -13.03 3.05 -10.91
CA ARG A 60 -13.40 4.43 -10.53
C ARG A 60 -12.35 5.10 -9.64
N ASP A 61 -11.58 4.32 -8.90
CA ASP A 61 -10.56 4.81 -7.98
C ASP A 61 -9.28 3.97 -8.11
N ALA A 62 -8.22 4.59 -8.64
CA ALA A 62 -6.92 3.94 -8.82
C ALA A 62 -6.30 3.48 -7.49
N GLN A 63 -6.65 4.12 -6.37
CA GLN A 63 -6.20 3.79 -5.02
C GLN A 63 -7.19 2.88 -4.27
N PHE A 64 -8.21 2.37 -4.96
CA PHE A 64 -9.28 1.56 -4.35
C PHE A 64 -8.72 0.40 -3.52
N TRP A 65 -7.76 -0.36 -4.06
CA TRP A 65 -7.22 -1.53 -3.39
C TRP A 65 -6.43 -1.18 -2.13
N SER A 66 -5.67 -0.09 -2.18
CA SER A 66 -4.88 0.43 -1.07
C SER A 66 -5.79 0.94 0.04
N LYS A 67 -6.83 1.70 -0.30
CA LYS A 67 -7.88 2.16 0.64
C LYS A 67 -8.69 1.00 1.21
N PHE A 68 -9.07 0.02 0.39
CA PHE A 68 -9.82 -1.15 0.81
C PHE A 68 -9.00 -2.06 1.73
N TYR A 69 -7.69 -2.17 1.50
CA TYR A 69 -6.79 -2.84 2.41
C TYR A 69 -6.63 -2.06 3.71
N ALA A 70 -6.47 -0.73 3.65
CA ALA A 70 -6.36 0.15 4.81
C ALA A 70 -7.62 0.15 5.69
N SER A 71 -8.81 0.03 5.09
CA SER A 71 -10.08 0.01 5.81
C SER A 71 -10.30 -1.29 6.60
N ARG A 72 -9.51 -2.33 6.36
CA ARG A 72 -9.49 -3.52 7.23
C ARG A 72 -8.69 -3.17 8.49
N VAL A 73 -9.33 -2.45 9.40
CA VAL A 73 -8.82 -2.19 10.75
C VAL A 73 -8.59 -3.54 11.43
N ASN A 74 -7.35 -3.79 11.89
CA ASN A 74 -6.90 -4.87 12.77
C ASN A 74 -7.93 -5.98 13.03
N SER A 75 -7.85 -7.08 12.27
CA SER A 75 -8.40 -8.36 12.72
C SER A 75 -7.28 -9.32 13.06
#